data_AF-A0A3N5LLA1-F1
#
_entry.id   AF-A0A3N5LLA1-F1
#
_cell.length_a   1.000
_cell.length_b   1.000
_cell.length_c   1.000
_cell.angle_alpha   90.00
_cell.angle_beta   90.00
_cell.angle_gamma   90.00
#
_symmetry.space_group_name_H-M   'P 1'
#
loop_
_entity.id
_entity.type
_entity.pdbx_description
1 polymer ?
#
loop_
_entity_poly.entity_id
_entity_poly.type
_entity_poly.pdbx_seq_one_letter_code
_entity_poly.pdbx_strand_id
1 'polypeptide(L)'
;MILLYLESFGNPRRFAHLARRIGKKKPIIAVKSGRTAAGARAASSHTGSLASFDVAVEALFRQAGVIRVETLEQLFDVTALLANQPVPQGRRVGLVTNAGGPAILAVDALESRGLLVPELSAETQAALRSFLPADASVRNPVDMIAAAGPDQYRKALDILLGTDELDTVIACYIPASPVGIEETA
;
A
#
# COMPACT_ATOMS: atom_id res chain seq x y z
N MET A 1 15.80 -5.65 -3.98
CA MET A 1 15.52 -4.56 -3.02
C MET A 1 16.50 -4.60 -1.85
N ILE A 2 16.44 -3.66 -0.92
CA ILE A 2 17.23 -3.61 0.32
C ILE A 2 16.32 -3.23 1.48
N LEU A 3 16.36 -3.99 2.57
CA LEU A 3 15.61 -3.73 3.81
C LEU A 3 16.58 -3.29 4.90
N LEU A 4 16.24 -2.26 5.66
CA LEU A 4 17.10 -1.72 6.72
C LEU A 4 16.32 -1.55 8.02
N TYR A 5 16.84 -2.11 9.11
CA TYR A 5 16.54 -1.66 10.47
C TYR A 5 17.68 -0.75 10.93
N LEU A 6 17.35 0.48 11.30
CA LEU A 6 18.35 1.50 11.63
C LEU A 6 18.12 2.00 13.06
N GLU A 7 19.17 1.96 13.87
CA GLU A 7 19.20 2.60 15.19
C GLU A 7 19.90 3.96 15.14
N SER A 8 20.97 4.06 14.36
CA SER A 8 21.76 5.28 14.18
C SER A 8 22.38 5.36 12.78
N PHE A 9 22.92 6.52 12.44
CA PHE A 9 23.70 6.74 11.21
C PHE A 9 25.15 7.00 11.58
N GLY A 10 26.08 6.27 10.97
CA GLY A 10 27.50 6.62 11.05
C GLY A 10 27.78 7.91 10.28
N ASN A 11 27.68 7.86 8.95
CA ASN A 11 27.86 9.03 8.08
C ASN A 11 26.58 9.30 7.25
N PRO A 12 25.68 10.19 7.73
CA PRO A 12 24.42 10.49 7.06
C PRO A 12 24.57 11.00 5.62
N ARG A 13 25.61 11.80 5.34
CA ARG A 13 25.88 12.34 4.00
C ARG A 13 26.24 11.22 3.01
N ARG A 14 27.13 10.31 3.42
CA ARG A 14 27.53 9.16 2.60
C ARG A 14 26.36 8.19 2.41
N PHE A 15 25.57 7.97 3.47
CA PHE A 15 24.34 7.17 3.38
C PHE A 15 23.39 7.75 2.33
N ALA A 16 23.04 9.04 2.43
CA ALA A 16 22.10 9.67 1.52
C ALA A 16 22.58 9.62 0.06
N HIS A 17 23.87 9.84 -0.18
CA HIS A 17 24.46 9.74 -1.52
C HIS A 17 24.34 8.33 -2.10
N LEU A 18 24.70 7.30 -1.33
CA LEU A 18 24.63 5.90 -1.76
C LEU A 18 23.17 5.45 -1.94
N ALA A 19 22.31 5.76 -0.97
CA ALA A 19 20.89 5.41 -1.01
C ALA A 19 20.22 6.02 -2.24
N ARG A 20 20.46 7.30 -2.57
CA ARG A 20 19.93 7.93 -3.78
C ARG A 20 20.39 7.24 -5.07
N ARG A 21 21.66 6.83 -5.14
CA ARG A 21 22.20 6.15 -6.34
C ARG A 21 21.62 4.73 -6.50
N ILE A 22 21.55 3.98 -5.40
CA ILE A 22 21.10 2.59 -5.37
C ILE A 22 19.57 2.52 -5.54
N GLY A 23 18.84 3.43 -4.88
CA GLY A 23 17.38 3.54 -4.87
C GLY A 23 16.75 3.62 -6.26
N LYS A 24 17.47 4.20 -7.24
CA LYS A 24 17.04 4.26 -8.64
C LYS A 24 16.89 2.89 -9.31
N LYS A 25 17.58 1.86 -8.81
CA LYS A 25 17.57 0.49 -9.37
C LYS A 25 17.01 -0.54 -8.41
N LYS A 26 17.18 -0.34 -7.10
CA LYS A 26 16.74 -1.25 -6.06
C LYS A 26 16.04 -0.44 -4.99
N PRO A 27 14.73 -0.62 -4.75
CA PRO A 27 14.05 0.10 -3.70
C PRO A 27 14.70 -0.21 -2.34
N ILE A 28 14.81 0.82 -1.52
CA ILE A 28 15.36 0.76 -0.17
C ILE A 28 14.23 1.09 0.79
N ILE A 29 13.92 0.17 1.68
CA ILE A 29 12.86 0.32 2.69
C ILE A 29 13.54 0.32 4.05
N ALA A 30 13.17 1.26 4.92
CA ALA A 30 13.83 1.42 6.21
C ALA A 30 12.84 1.65 7.34
N VAL A 31 13.06 0.93 8.44
CA VAL A 31 12.46 1.23 9.75
C VAL A 31 13.53 1.87 10.64
N LYS A 32 13.20 3.00 11.26
CA LYS A 32 14.09 3.74 12.17
C LYS A 32 13.56 3.64 13.59
N SER A 33 14.36 3.12 14.52
CA SER A 33 14.04 3.15 15.95
C SER A 33 14.38 4.51 16.56
N GLY A 34 13.95 4.79 17.80
CA GLY A 34 14.30 6.03 18.49
C GLY A 34 13.73 7.32 17.87
N ARG A 35 12.51 7.24 17.33
CA ARG A 35 11.82 8.35 16.63
C ARG A 35 11.25 9.42 17.57
N THR A 36 10.90 9.02 18.79
CA THR A 36 10.36 9.89 19.83
C THR A 36 11.47 10.34 20.77
N ALA A 37 11.26 11.41 21.55
CA ALA A 37 12.24 11.85 22.53
C ALA A 37 12.63 10.74 23.53
N ALA A 38 11.65 9.95 24.00
CA ALA A 38 11.91 8.82 24.89
C ALA A 38 12.67 7.70 24.18
N GLY A 39 12.26 7.33 22.96
CA GLY A 39 12.95 6.30 22.18
C GLY A 39 14.37 6.71 21.80
N ALA A 40 14.58 7.98 21.47
CA ALA A 40 15.90 8.53 21.12
C ALA A 40 16.86 8.46 22.31
N ARG A 41 16.39 8.79 23.52
CA ARG A 41 17.16 8.59 24.76
C ARG A 41 17.52 7.13 24.98
N ALA A 42 16.54 6.22 24.86
CA ALA A 42 16.78 4.79 25.02
C ALA A 42 17.79 4.24 24.00
N ALA A 43 17.65 4.61 22.72
CA ALA A 43 18.56 4.19 21.66
C ALA A 43 19.97 4.77 21.83
N SER A 44 20.09 6.01 22.31
CA SER A 44 21.39 6.64 22.59
C SER A 44 22.13 5.92 23.72
N SER A 45 21.43 5.57 24.80
CA SER A 45 22.00 4.75 25.87
C SER A 45 22.40 3.35 25.40
N HIS A 46 21.64 2.76 24.47
CA HIS A 46 21.92 1.42 23.93
C HIS A 46 23.15 1.39 23.00
N THR A 47 23.26 2.38 22.12
CA THR A 47 24.27 2.40 21.05
C THR A 47 25.51 3.24 21.37
N GLY A 48 25.46 4.04 22.44
CA GLY A 48 26.48 5.05 22.74
C GLY A 48 26.56 6.18 21.69
N SER A 49 25.61 6.26 20.76
CA SER A 49 25.62 7.24 19.66
C SER A 49 24.72 8.44 19.97
N LEU A 50 25.07 9.61 19.41
CA LEU A 50 24.25 10.81 19.50
C LEU A 50 22.88 10.58 18.85
N ALA A 51 21.82 10.86 19.59
CA ALA A 51 20.47 10.83 19.08
C ALA A 51 20.32 11.79 17.88
N SER A 52 19.96 11.24 16.71
CA SER A 52 19.61 12.05 15.55
C SER A 52 18.18 12.56 15.67
N PHE A 53 17.94 13.83 15.37
CA PHE A 53 16.58 14.38 15.32
C PHE A 53 15.77 13.68 14.23
N ASP A 54 14.60 13.14 14.59
CA ASP A 54 13.79 12.33 13.68
C ASP A 54 13.35 13.10 12.43
N VAL A 55 13.10 14.41 12.58
CA VAL A 55 12.77 15.32 11.46
C VAL A 55 13.92 15.38 10.44
N ALA A 56 15.17 15.36 10.89
CA ALA A 56 16.32 15.37 9.99
C ALA A 56 16.48 14.02 9.26
N VAL A 57 16.17 12.91 9.95
CA VAL A 57 16.16 11.57 9.35
C VAL A 57 15.06 11.46 8.29
N GLU A 58 13.87 11.98 8.57
CA GLU A 58 12.75 12.04 7.63
C GLU A 58 13.12 12.79 6.36
N ALA A 59 13.67 14.00 6.51
CA ALA A 59 14.13 14.81 5.38
C ALA A 59 15.21 14.08 4.56
N LEU A 60 16.15 13.41 5.23
CA LEU A 60 17.21 12.65 4.59
C LEU A 60 16.66 11.45 3.80
N PHE A 61 15.75 10.66 4.37
CA PHE A 61 15.12 9.54 3.66
C PHE A 61 14.33 10.02 2.45
N ARG A 62 13.51 11.05 2.61
CA ARG A 62 12.74 11.65 1.51
C ARG A 62 13.64 12.13 0.37
N GLN A 63 14.74 12.83 0.68
CA GLN A 63 15.70 13.29 -0.32
C GLN A 63 16.52 12.17 -0.96
N ALA A 64 16.71 11.05 -0.26
CA ALA A 64 17.44 9.89 -0.75
C ALA A 64 16.56 8.89 -1.51
N GLY A 65 15.23 9.05 -1.48
CA GLY A 65 14.30 8.09 -2.06
C GLY A 65 14.20 6.79 -1.26
N VAL A 66 14.43 6.84 0.05
CA VAL A 66 14.23 5.71 0.95
C VAL A 66 12.77 5.68 1.38
N ILE A 67 12.11 4.52 1.24
CA ILE A 67 10.74 4.30 1.69
C ILE A 67 10.81 4.06 3.20
N ARG A 68 10.38 5.04 3.99
CA ARG A 68 10.33 4.91 5.44
C ARG A 68 9.04 4.19 5.85
N VAL A 69 9.16 3.24 6.78
CA VAL A 69 8.05 2.57 7.46
C VAL A 69 8.20 2.70 8.97
N GLU A 70 7.12 2.49 9.71
CA GLU A 70 7.08 2.72 11.16
C GLU A 70 7.32 1.46 11.99
N THR A 71 6.96 0.31 11.44
CA THR A 71 7.05 -1.00 12.12
C THR A 71 7.79 -2.00 11.24
N LEU A 72 8.28 -3.08 11.87
CA LEU A 72 8.85 -4.22 11.13
C LEU A 72 7.78 -4.93 10.30
N GLU A 73 6.52 -4.95 10.76
CA GLU A 73 5.40 -5.48 10.00
C GLU A 73 5.23 -4.73 8.67
N GLN A 74 5.13 -3.40 8.73
CA GLN A 74 5.07 -2.56 7.52
C GLN A 74 6.30 -2.72 6.61
N LEU A 75 7.48 -2.98 7.18
CA LEU A 75 8.68 -3.27 6.40
C LEU A 75 8.48 -4.51 5.53
N PHE A 76 7.87 -5.56 6.07
CA PHE A 76 7.56 -6.78 5.34
C PHE A 76 6.36 -6.62 4.40
N ASP A 77 5.32 -5.89 4.78
CA ASP A 77 4.15 -5.62 3.92
C ASP A 77 4.57 -4.90 2.63
N VAL A 78 5.33 -3.81 2.77
CA VAL A 78 5.83 -3.02 1.63
C VAL A 78 6.81 -3.85 0.80
N THR A 79 7.62 -4.70 1.44
CA THR A 79 8.53 -5.62 0.75
C THR A 79 7.75 -6.61 -0.12
N ALA A 80 6.69 -7.23 0.42
CA ALA A 80 5.86 -8.18 -0.31
C ALA A 80 5.17 -7.51 -1.50
N LEU A 81 4.65 -6.29 -1.33
CA LEU A 81 4.07 -5.50 -2.42
C LEU A 81 5.09 -5.26 -3.54
N LEU A 82 6.26 -4.72 -3.20
CA LEU A 82 7.29 -4.38 -4.19
C LEU A 82 7.96 -5.61 -4.84
N ALA A 83 7.88 -6.78 -4.20
CA ALA A 83 8.38 -8.03 -4.77
C ALA A 83 7.45 -8.59 -5.85
N ASN A 84 6.14 -8.41 -5.68
CA ASN A 84 5.12 -9.14 -6.42
C ASN A 84 4.29 -8.27 -7.37
N GLN A 85 4.42 -6.95 -7.31
CA GLN A 85 3.65 -6.02 -8.14
C GLN A 85 4.56 -5.09 -8.95
N PRO A 86 4.16 -4.72 -10.18
CA PRO A 86 4.82 -3.65 -10.91
C PRO A 86 4.63 -2.32 -10.18
N VAL A 87 5.51 -1.35 -10.47
CA VAL A 87 5.33 0.02 -9.96
C VAL A 87 4.13 0.65 -10.70
N PRO A 88 3.11 1.14 -9.98
CA PRO A 88 1.97 1.82 -10.58
C PRO A 88 2.40 3.01 -11.43
N GLN A 89 1.74 3.22 -12.57
CA GLN A 89 2.04 4.34 -13.47
C GLN A 89 1.44 5.67 -12.98
N GLY A 90 0.54 5.60 -12.00
CA GLY A 90 -0.14 6.77 -11.46
C GLY A 90 -0.71 6.53 -10.07
N ARG A 91 -1.77 7.27 -9.74
CA ARG A 91 -2.34 7.35 -8.38
C ARG A 91 -3.82 6.92 -8.34
N ARG A 92 -4.40 6.53 -9.47
CA ARG A 92 -5.82 6.16 -9.59
C ARG A 92 -5.99 4.71 -9.16
N VAL A 93 -6.81 4.48 -8.15
CA VAL A 93 -7.00 3.17 -7.54
C VAL A 93 -8.46 2.75 -7.71
N GLY A 94 -8.66 1.56 -8.26
CA GLY A 94 -9.95 0.88 -8.23
C GLY A 94 -10.02 -0.03 -7.03
N LEU A 95 -11.18 -0.09 -6.37
CA LEU A 95 -11.42 -1.03 -5.29
C LEU A 95 -12.55 -1.98 -5.67
N VAL A 96 -12.34 -3.27 -5.46
CA VAL A 96 -13.39 -4.30 -5.55
C VAL A 96 -13.55 -4.99 -4.20
N THR A 97 -14.80 -5.11 -3.74
CA THR A 97 -15.11 -5.66 -2.42
C THR A 97 -16.39 -6.49 -2.43
N ASN A 98 -16.53 -7.40 -1.47
CA ASN A 98 -17.80 -8.04 -1.09
C ASN A 98 -18.38 -7.46 0.20
N ALA A 99 -17.75 -6.44 0.76
CA ALA A 99 -18.18 -5.81 1.99
C ALA A 99 -17.85 -4.30 2.02
N GLY A 100 -18.89 -3.48 2.15
CA GLY A 100 -18.76 -2.02 2.15
C GLY A 100 -17.95 -1.43 3.31
N GLY A 101 -18.03 -2.01 4.51
CA GLY A 101 -17.34 -1.49 5.70
C GLY A 101 -15.82 -1.33 5.52
N PRO A 102 -15.07 -2.42 5.24
CA PRO A 102 -13.64 -2.30 4.97
C PRO A 102 -13.29 -1.51 3.72
N ALA A 103 -14.18 -1.47 2.72
CA ALA A 103 -13.96 -0.65 1.54
C ALA A 103 -13.96 0.85 1.86
N ILE A 104 -14.84 1.31 2.75
CA ILE A 104 -14.83 2.70 3.23
C ILE A 104 -13.51 3.02 3.93
N LEU A 105 -13.06 2.15 4.84
CA LEU A 105 -11.76 2.32 5.52
C LEU A 105 -10.58 2.34 4.54
N ALA A 106 -10.63 1.50 3.50
CA ALA A 106 -9.62 1.48 2.46
C ALA A 106 -9.62 2.80 1.66
N VAL A 107 -10.79 3.31 1.25
CA VAL A 107 -10.90 4.59 0.55
C VAL A 107 -10.33 5.75 1.38
N ASP A 108 -10.69 5.84 2.66
CA ASP A 108 -10.15 6.87 3.57
C ASP A 108 -8.62 6.78 3.69
N ALA A 109 -8.08 5.56 3.77
CA ALA A 109 -6.64 5.32 3.83
C ALA A 109 -5.93 5.70 2.52
N LEU A 110 -6.54 5.44 1.37
CA LEU A 110 -6.00 5.79 0.06
C LEU A 110 -5.95 7.32 -0.13
N GLU A 111 -7.10 7.99 0.07
CA GLU A 111 -7.25 9.43 -0.12
C GLU A 111 -6.39 10.23 0.88
N SER A 112 -6.28 9.80 2.14
CA SER A 112 -5.40 10.45 3.13
C SER A 112 -3.91 10.35 2.80
N ARG A 113 -3.52 9.41 1.93
CA ARG A 113 -2.15 9.29 1.36
C ARG A 113 -2.04 9.94 -0.02
N GLY A 114 -3.10 10.61 -0.46
CA GLY A 114 -3.24 11.34 -1.71
C GLY A 114 -3.39 10.44 -2.95
N LEU A 115 -3.69 9.15 -2.77
CA LEU A 115 -4.15 8.32 -3.88
C LEU A 115 -5.57 8.76 -4.25
N LEU A 116 -6.01 8.45 -5.47
CA LEU A 116 -7.29 8.90 -6.01
C LEU A 116 -8.19 7.70 -6.22
N VAL A 117 -9.45 7.79 -5.81
CA VAL A 117 -10.47 6.77 -6.09
C VAL A 117 -11.49 7.36 -7.08
N PRO A 118 -11.16 7.42 -8.40
CA PRO A 118 -12.01 8.11 -9.37
C PRO A 118 -13.30 7.33 -9.64
N GLU A 119 -14.35 8.07 -10.03
CA GLU A 119 -15.55 7.45 -10.60
C GLU A 119 -15.23 6.67 -11.87
N LEU A 120 -15.80 5.47 -11.98
CA LEU A 120 -15.70 4.66 -13.19
C LEU A 120 -16.60 5.22 -14.29
N SER A 121 -16.18 5.10 -15.54
CA SER A 121 -16.96 5.48 -16.70
C SER A 121 -18.27 4.69 -16.79
N ALA A 122 -19.25 5.26 -17.51
CA ALA A 122 -20.52 4.57 -17.76
C ALA A 122 -20.34 3.22 -18.48
N GLU A 123 -19.31 3.10 -19.32
CA GLU A 123 -18.95 1.87 -20.01
C GLU A 123 -18.48 0.79 -19.03
N THR A 124 -17.51 1.12 -18.17
CA THR A 124 -17.01 0.22 -17.13
C THR A 124 -18.13 -0.19 -16.17
N GLN A 125 -18.97 0.76 -15.75
CA GLN A 125 -20.13 0.49 -14.89
C GLN A 125 -21.15 -0.44 -15.56
N ALA A 126 -21.41 -0.28 -16.86
CA ALA A 126 -22.31 -1.16 -17.61
C ALA A 126 -21.76 -2.58 -17.76
N ALA A 127 -20.45 -2.72 -18.03
CA ALA A 127 -19.78 -4.01 -18.09
C ALA A 127 -19.88 -4.76 -16.76
N LEU A 128 -19.63 -4.06 -15.63
CA LEU A 128 -19.80 -4.61 -14.29
C LEU A 128 -21.27 -5.01 -14.01
N ARG A 129 -22.22 -4.16 -14.40
CA ARG A 129 -23.66 -4.41 -14.19
C ARG A 129 -24.18 -5.64 -14.95
N SER A 130 -23.53 -6.05 -16.03
CA SER A 130 -23.97 -7.19 -16.85
C SER A 130 -24.00 -8.54 -16.10
N PHE A 131 -23.25 -8.67 -15.01
CA PHE A 131 -23.18 -9.90 -14.21
C PHE A 131 -23.40 -9.68 -12.70
N LEU A 132 -23.32 -8.43 -12.22
CA LEU A 132 -23.58 -8.09 -10.82
C LEU A 132 -25.07 -7.85 -10.56
N PRO A 133 -25.59 -8.25 -9.38
CA PRO A 133 -27.00 -8.04 -9.02
C PRO A 133 -27.33 -6.55 -8.93
N ALA A 134 -28.62 -6.21 -9.01
CA ALA A 134 -29.08 -4.81 -8.95
C ALA A 134 -28.63 -4.08 -7.67
N ASP A 135 -28.59 -4.80 -6.54
CA ASP A 135 -28.22 -4.25 -5.23
C ASP A 135 -26.71 -3.99 -5.07
N ALA A 136 -25.87 -4.50 -5.98
CA ALA A 136 -24.44 -4.20 -5.99
C ALA A 136 -24.17 -2.77 -6.45
N SER A 137 -23.14 -2.14 -5.89
CA SER A 137 -22.59 -0.89 -6.41
C SER A 137 -21.57 -1.21 -7.51
N VAL A 138 -21.74 -0.60 -8.68
CA VAL A 138 -20.79 -0.71 -9.81
C VAL A 138 -19.91 0.54 -9.93
N ARG A 139 -20.02 1.48 -9.00
CA ARG A 139 -19.14 2.65 -8.93
C ARG A 139 -17.78 2.27 -8.35
N ASN A 140 -16.89 3.21 -8.11
CA ASN A 140 -15.66 2.96 -7.36
C ASN A 140 -15.86 3.45 -5.91
N PRO A 141 -15.81 2.58 -4.88
CA PRO A 141 -15.59 1.14 -4.91
C PRO A 141 -16.71 0.30 -5.55
N VAL A 142 -16.32 -0.79 -6.20
CA VAL A 142 -17.23 -1.83 -6.71
C VAL A 142 -17.58 -2.74 -5.53
N ASP A 143 -18.76 -2.52 -4.94
CA ASP A 143 -19.31 -3.35 -3.86
C ASP A 143 -20.23 -4.42 -4.44
N MET A 144 -19.69 -5.63 -4.53
CA MET A 144 -20.34 -6.80 -5.12
C MET A 144 -21.23 -7.56 -4.14
N ILE A 145 -21.48 -7.01 -2.94
CA ILE A 145 -22.24 -7.60 -1.83
C ILE A 145 -21.65 -8.92 -1.29
N ALA A 146 -22.11 -9.34 -0.10
CA ALA A 146 -21.50 -10.44 0.67
C ALA A 146 -21.49 -11.80 -0.06
N ALA A 147 -22.41 -12.02 -1.00
CA ALA A 147 -22.55 -13.27 -1.74
C ALA A 147 -21.59 -13.39 -2.94
N ALA A 148 -20.73 -12.39 -3.19
CA ALA A 148 -19.76 -12.46 -4.29
C ALA A 148 -18.75 -13.60 -4.10
N GLY A 149 -18.71 -14.51 -5.07
CA GLY A 149 -17.77 -15.63 -5.12
C GLY A 149 -16.57 -15.37 -6.06
N PRO A 150 -15.69 -16.38 -6.21
CA PRO A 150 -14.47 -16.27 -7.01
C PRO A 150 -14.70 -15.79 -8.44
N ASP A 151 -15.76 -16.27 -9.10
CA ASP A 151 -16.07 -15.91 -10.49
C ASP A 151 -16.48 -14.44 -10.65
N GLN A 152 -17.20 -13.87 -9.68
CA GLN A 152 -17.54 -12.45 -9.68
C GLN A 152 -16.28 -11.60 -9.50
N TYR A 153 -15.38 -11.99 -8.59
CA TYR A 153 -14.10 -11.31 -8.40
C TYR A 153 -13.24 -11.36 -9.66
N ARG A 154 -13.11 -12.54 -10.29
CA ARG A 154 -12.34 -12.68 -11.54
C ARG A 154 -12.86 -11.74 -12.62
N LYS A 155 -14.17 -11.78 -12.90
CA LYS A 155 -14.79 -10.91 -13.93
C LYS A 155 -14.63 -9.42 -13.62
N ALA A 156 -14.82 -9.02 -12.36
CA ALA A 156 -14.66 -7.63 -11.95
C ALA A 156 -13.20 -7.18 -12.09
N LEU A 157 -12.24 -8.00 -11.66
CA LEU A 157 -10.81 -7.71 -11.80
C LEU A 157 -10.39 -7.61 -13.27
N ASP A 158 -10.85 -8.51 -14.14
CA ASP A 158 -10.56 -8.47 -15.57
C ASP A 158 -11.03 -7.14 -16.21
N ILE A 159 -12.23 -6.68 -15.84
CA ILE A 159 -12.76 -5.39 -16.32
C ILE A 159 -11.95 -4.21 -15.76
N LEU A 160 -11.68 -4.19 -14.46
CA LEU A 160 -10.99 -3.07 -13.81
C LEU A 160 -9.50 -2.98 -14.20
N LEU A 161 -8.83 -4.10 -14.45
CA LEU A 161 -7.45 -4.15 -14.91
C LEU A 161 -7.33 -3.86 -16.41
N GLY A 162 -8.41 -4.04 -17.18
CA GLY A 162 -8.45 -3.79 -18.62
C GLY A 162 -8.74 -2.34 -19.02
N THR A 163 -9.09 -1.46 -18.07
CA THR A 163 -9.39 -0.05 -18.34
C THR A 163 -8.18 0.85 -18.12
N ASP A 164 -8.04 1.89 -18.96
CA ASP A 164 -7.03 2.94 -18.79
C ASP A 164 -7.40 3.97 -17.70
N GLU A 165 -8.56 3.81 -17.06
CA GLU A 165 -9.06 4.68 -16.00
C GLU A 165 -8.32 4.51 -14.67
N LEU A 166 -7.66 3.36 -14.46
CA LEU A 166 -7.06 2.94 -13.21
C LEU A 166 -5.58 2.62 -13.38
N ASP A 167 -4.77 2.92 -12.35
CA ASP A 167 -3.34 2.60 -12.31
C ASP A 167 -3.03 1.42 -11.39
N THR A 168 -3.97 1.07 -10.51
CA THR A 168 -3.89 -0.03 -9.54
C THR A 168 -5.30 -0.49 -9.17
N VAL A 169 -5.47 -1.78 -8.91
CA VAL A 169 -6.71 -2.34 -8.37
C VAL A 169 -6.42 -3.04 -7.05
N ILE A 170 -7.25 -2.78 -6.03
CA ILE A 170 -7.21 -3.43 -4.72
C ILE A 170 -8.45 -4.30 -4.58
N ALA A 171 -8.25 -5.58 -4.26
CA ALA A 171 -9.32 -6.49 -3.90
C ALA A 171 -9.40 -6.62 -2.37
N CYS A 172 -10.57 -6.31 -1.82
CA CYS A 172 -10.91 -6.58 -0.44
C CYS A 172 -11.90 -7.73 -0.38
N TYR A 173 -11.61 -8.76 0.41
CA TYR A 173 -12.50 -9.90 0.60
C TYR A 173 -12.67 -10.19 2.08
N ILE A 174 -13.92 -10.27 2.53
CA ILE A 174 -14.27 -10.79 3.84
C ILE A 174 -14.89 -12.18 3.66
N PRO A 175 -14.31 -13.23 4.26
CA PRO A 175 -14.93 -14.54 4.28
C PRO A 175 -16.32 -14.50 4.95
N ALA A 176 -17.38 -14.79 4.20
CA ALA A 176 -18.75 -14.83 4.72
C ALA A 176 -19.09 -16.17 5.42
N SER A 177 -18.30 -17.22 5.19
CA SER A 177 -18.43 -18.55 5.82
C SER A 177 -17.07 -19.29 5.71
N PRO A 178 -16.73 -20.21 6.64
CA PRO A 178 -15.46 -20.96 6.62
C PRO A 178 -15.20 -21.75 5.33
N VAL A 179 -16.25 -22.06 4.56
CA VAL A 179 -16.17 -22.86 3.33
C VAL A 179 -15.58 -22.08 2.15
N GLY A 180 -15.62 -20.73 2.16
CA GLY A 180 -15.19 -19.92 1.01
C GLY A 180 -13.69 -19.62 0.93
N ILE A 181 -12.92 -19.85 2.01
CA ILE A 181 -11.51 -19.39 2.09
C ILE A 181 -10.59 -20.22 1.18
N GLU A 182 -10.83 -21.52 1.03
CA GLU A 182 -9.99 -22.40 0.20
C GLU A 182 -10.22 -22.23 -1.32
N GLU A 183 -11.34 -21.65 -1.74
CA GLU A 183 -11.65 -21.43 -3.17
C GLU A 183 -11.26 -20.04 -3.68
N THR A 184 -10.97 -19.09 -2.78
CA THR A 184 -10.63 -17.69 -3.13
C THR A 184 -9.15 -17.32 -2.96
N ALA A 185 -8.35 -18.19 -2.34
CA ALA A 185 -6.91 -17.98 -2.10
C ALA A 185 -6.06 -18.49 -3.28
#